data_AF-A0AA36IZ33-F1
#
_entry.id   AF-A0AA36IZ33-F1
#
_cell.length_a   1.000
_cell.length_b   1.000
_cell.length_c   1.000
_cell.angle_alpha   90.00
_cell.angle_beta   90.00
_cell.angle_gamma   90.00
#
_symmetry.space_group_name_H-M   'P 1'
#
loop_
_entity.id
_entity.type
_entity.pdbx_description
1 polymer ?
#
loop_
_entity_poly.entity_id
_entity_poly.type
_entity_poly.pdbx_seq_one_letter_code
_entity_poly.pdbx_strand_id
1 'polypeptide(L)'
;MFSRLDHDGSGTITLAEIMEATEEDQIMLKKFLTLDSPLEIFCMLDIDNSGQLNIEEFCEGVMEHVTSDRSVEFKRIDKNFKQLRKEVRELQLSVDKVASIALKASGSGTGSQQLSPVALTKKKRDVKFNEENDQNEMPRDSEPVTEPEPPEPQQPTAEPASESPLWATET
;
A
#
# COMPACT_ATOMS: atom_id res chain seq x y z
N MET A 1 1.22 10.98 14.97
CA MET A 1 1.38 9.52 15.13
C MET A 1 2.79 9.09 14.79
N PHE A 2 3.29 9.34 13.57
CA PHE A 2 4.66 8.99 13.17
C PHE A 2 5.74 9.35 14.20
N SER A 3 5.83 10.62 14.61
CA SER A 3 6.81 11.08 15.61
C SER A 3 6.62 10.51 17.04
N ARG A 4 5.50 9.84 17.32
CA ARG A 4 5.30 9.10 18.59
C ARG A 4 5.84 7.68 18.51
N LEU A 5 5.85 7.10 17.30
CA LEU A 5 6.35 5.76 17.02
C LEU A 5 7.88 5.77 16.85
N ASP A 6 8.41 6.81 16.22
CA ASP A 6 9.85 7.07 16.10
C ASP A 6 10.41 7.50 17.46
N HIS A 7 10.89 6.54 18.25
CA HIS A 7 11.33 6.77 19.62
C HIS A 7 12.74 7.34 19.68
N ASP A 8 13.58 6.95 18.72
CA ASP A 8 14.95 7.43 18.63
C ASP A 8 15.10 8.73 17.84
N GLY A 9 14.05 9.16 17.15
CA GLY A 9 14.02 10.39 16.36
C GLY A 9 14.86 10.27 15.09
N SER A 10 15.08 9.04 14.60
CA SER A 10 15.86 8.77 13.39
C SER A 10 15.20 9.29 12.12
N GLY A 11 13.89 9.57 12.17
CA GLY A 11 13.07 9.88 11.00
C GLY A 11 12.59 8.64 10.25
N THR A 12 12.82 7.45 10.82
CA THR A 12 12.38 6.16 10.29
C THR A 12 11.81 5.32 11.43
N ILE A 13 10.78 4.52 11.15
CA ILE A 13 10.20 3.61 12.14
C ILE A 13 10.66 2.19 11.82
N THR A 14 11.26 1.52 12.79
CA THR A 14 11.68 0.12 12.72
C THR A 14 10.57 -0.82 13.20
N LEU A 15 10.69 -2.12 12.88
CA LEU A 15 9.75 -3.13 13.38
C LEU A 15 9.70 -3.18 14.91
N ALA A 16 10.85 -2.99 15.58
CA ALA A 16 10.93 -2.97 17.04
C ALA A 16 10.10 -1.82 17.62
N GLU A 17 10.20 -0.63 17.04
CA GLU A 17 9.43 0.55 17.46
C GLU A 17 7.92 0.38 17.24
N ILE A 18 7.50 -0.29 16.15
CA ILE A 18 6.09 -0.66 15.96
C ILE A 18 5.61 -1.64 17.04
N MET A 19 6.45 -2.59 17.44
CA MET A 19 6.09 -3.58 18.47
C MET A 19 6.07 -2.98 19.89
N GLU A 20 6.96 -2.02 20.16
CA GLU A 20 7.05 -1.31 21.44
C GLU A 20 6.13 -0.08 21.52
N ALA A 21 5.44 0.24 20.42
CA ALA A 21 4.47 1.33 20.34
C ALA A 21 3.39 1.22 21.42
N THR A 22 2.89 2.38 21.86
CA THR A 22 1.81 2.44 22.86
C THR A 22 0.56 1.69 22.38
N GLU A 23 -0.20 1.10 23.31
CA GLU A 23 -1.44 0.37 22.96
C GLU A 23 -2.41 1.23 22.14
N GLU A 24 -2.51 2.52 22.43
CA GLU A 24 -3.32 3.48 21.67
C GLU A 24 -2.89 3.55 20.20
N ASP A 25 -1.58 3.67 19.95
CA ASP A 25 -1.03 3.76 18.60
C ASP A 25 -1.18 2.42 17.87
N GLN A 26 -0.99 1.29 18.56
CA GLN A 26 -1.22 -0.04 17.98
C GLN A 26 -2.69 -0.23 17.59
N ILE A 27 -3.64 0.10 18.47
CA ILE A 27 -5.08 0.01 18.17
C ILE A 27 -5.43 0.87 16.97
N MET A 28 -4.86 2.08 16.89
CA MET A 28 -5.09 2.99 15.77
C MET A 28 -4.55 2.41 14.45
N LEU A 29 -3.34 1.84 14.43
CA LEU A 29 -2.79 1.17 13.24
C LEU A 29 -3.66 -0.01 12.81
N LYS A 30 -4.03 -0.89 13.75
CA LYS A 30 -4.87 -2.06 13.46
C LYS A 30 -6.22 -1.65 12.88
N LYS A 31 -6.81 -0.55 13.39
CA LYS A 31 -8.08 -0.03 12.90
C LYS A 31 -7.98 0.57 11.51
N PHE A 32 -6.93 1.34 11.23
CA PHE A 32 -6.76 1.95 9.90
C PHE A 32 -6.37 0.95 8.83
N LEU A 33 -5.59 -0.07 9.20
CA LEU A 33 -5.04 -1.04 8.26
C LEU A 33 -5.81 -2.36 8.23
N THR A 34 -6.83 -2.53 9.08
CA THR A 34 -7.63 -3.76 9.18
C THR A 34 -6.78 -5.02 9.35
N LEU A 35 -5.65 -4.89 10.04
CA LEU A 35 -4.68 -5.97 10.30
C LEU A 35 -4.50 -6.14 11.80
N ASP A 36 -4.40 -7.38 12.28
CA ASP A 36 -4.30 -7.67 13.72
C ASP A 36 -2.85 -7.75 14.22
N SER A 37 -1.90 -7.97 13.29
CA SER A 37 -0.49 -8.19 13.59
C SER A 37 0.35 -6.94 13.28
N PRO A 38 1.10 -6.40 14.26
CA PRO A 38 2.04 -5.29 14.04
C PRO A 38 3.11 -5.65 12.99
N LEU A 39 3.49 -6.93 12.92
CA LEU A 39 4.43 -7.42 11.91
C LEU A 39 3.83 -7.37 10.49
N GLU A 40 2.56 -7.74 10.33
CA GLU A 40 1.90 -7.62 9.03
C GLU A 40 1.77 -6.16 8.63
N ILE A 41 1.38 -5.30 9.57
CA ILE A 41 1.30 -3.85 9.35
C ILE A 41 2.64 -3.30 8.89
N PHE A 42 3.73 -3.67 9.56
CA PHE A 42 5.07 -3.23 9.20
C PHE A 42 5.41 -3.69 7.78
N CYS A 43 5.29 -4.99 7.49
CA CYS A 43 5.51 -5.52 6.15
C CYS A 43 4.62 -4.84 5.11
N MET A 44 3.38 -4.50 5.47
CA MET A 44 2.39 -3.83 4.61
C MET A 44 2.84 -2.43 4.19
N LEU A 45 3.33 -1.65 5.14
CA LEU A 45 3.82 -0.30 4.92
C LEU A 45 5.23 -0.28 4.30
N ASP A 46 6.03 -1.32 4.53
CA ASP A 46 7.41 -1.44 4.02
C ASP A 46 7.38 -1.94 2.58
N ILE A 47 7.10 -1.02 1.65
CA ILE A 47 6.91 -1.38 0.25
C ILE A 47 8.26 -1.68 -0.42
N ASP A 48 9.35 -1.04 0.01
CA ASP A 48 10.68 -1.25 -0.57
C ASP A 48 11.47 -2.39 0.10
N ASN A 49 10.93 -2.97 1.18
CA ASN A 49 11.57 -4.00 2.01
C ASN A 49 12.93 -3.54 2.55
N SER A 50 13.07 -2.24 2.84
CA SER A 50 14.28 -1.69 3.45
C SER A 50 14.42 -2.10 4.92
N GLY A 51 13.35 -2.63 5.54
CA GLY A 51 13.31 -2.98 6.95
C GLY A 51 13.15 -1.77 7.85
N GLN A 52 12.84 -0.60 7.28
CA GLN A 52 12.57 0.68 7.96
C GLN A 52 11.42 1.38 7.24
N LEU A 53 10.60 2.14 7.96
CA LEU A 53 9.51 2.93 7.38
C LEU A 53 9.83 4.40 7.46
N ASN A 54 10.03 5.05 6.32
CA ASN A 54 10.10 6.51 6.30
C ASN A 54 8.71 7.16 6.42
N ILE A 55 8.69 8.48 6.65
CA ILE A 55 7.44 9.22 6.82
C ILE A 55 6.57 9.18 5.56
N GLU A 56 7.18 9.19 4.38
CA GLU A 56 6.48 9.08 3.11
C GLU A 56 5.76 7.73 2.99
N GLU A 57 6.44 6.62 3.28
CA GLU A 57 5.88 5.25 3.27
C GLU A 57 4.77 5.07 4.29
N PHE A 58 4.94 5.64 5.48
CA PHE A 58 3.90 5.59 6.51
C PHE A 58 2.65 6.34 6.05
N CYS A 59 2.80 7.59 5.59
CA CYS A 59 1.68 8.42 5.17
C CYS A 59 1.01 7.89 3.91
N GLU A 60 1.79 7.52 2.90
CA GLU A 60 1.29 6.94 1.66
C GLU A 60 0.63 5.59 1.93
N GLY A 61 1.29 4.69 2.67
CA GLY A 61 0.76 3.37 2.99
C GLY A 61 -0.57 3.41 3.76
N VAL A 62 -0.69 4.27 4.78
CA VAL A 62 -1.94 4.43 5.53
C VAL A 62 -3.02 5.10 4.68
N MET A 63 -2.70 6.20 3.99
CA MET A 63 -3.68 6.94 3.17
C MET A 63 -4.18 6.08 2.00
N GLU A 64 -3.28 5.37 1.33
CA GLU A 64 -3.60 4.54 0.19
C GLU A 64 -4.40 3.30 0.61
N HIS A 65 -4.11 2.69 1.77
CA HIS A 65 -4.91 1.56 2.27
C HIS A 65 -6.33 1.97 2.63
N VAL A 66 -6.50 3.15 3.24
CA VAL A 66 -7.82 3.69 3.59
C VAL A 66 -8.62 4.11 2.35
N THR A 67 -7.95 4.46 1.24
CA THR A 67 -8.60 5.01 0.04
C THR A 67 -8.72 4.03 -1.13
N SER A 68 -7.98 2.92 -1.15
CA SER A 68 -7.96 2.00 -2.30
C SER A 68 -8.70 0.69 -2.04
N ASP A 69 -9.56 0.30 -2.98
CA ASP A 69 -10.18 -1.04 -3.04
C ASP A 69 -9.24 -2.15 -3.57
N ARG A 70 -7.96 -1.85 -3.86
CA ARG A 70 -7.00 -2.84 -4.39
C ARG A 70 -6.19 -3.46 -3.25
N SER A 71 -6.00 -4.78 -3.33
CA SER A 71 -5.21 -5.52 -2.33
C SER A 71 -3.76 -5.01 -2.28
N VAL A 72 -3.21 -4.95 -1.07
CA VAL A 72 -1.86 -4.43 -0.78
C VAL A 72 -0.79 -5.20 -1.55
N GLU A 73 -0.96 -6.51 -1.70
CA GLU A 73 -0.02 -7.39 -2.38
C GLU A 73 0.18 -6.96 -3.83
N PHE A 74 -0.91 -6.56 -4.51
CA PHE A 74 -0.84 -6.10 -5.89
C PHE A 74 -0.02 -4.81 -6.02
N LYS A 75 -0.05 -3.94 -5.01
CA LYS A 75 0.73 -2.69 -4.99
C LYS A 75 2.21 -2.94 -4.79
N ARG A 76 2.57 -3.83 -3.84
CA ARG A 76 3.97 -4.24 -3.67
C ARG A 76 4.52 -4.83 -4.95
N ILE A 77 3.73 -5.67 -5.64
CA ILE A 77 4.11 -6.22 -6.93
C ILE A 77 4.32 -5.09 -7.96
N ASP A 78 3.43 -4.11 -8.06
CA ASP A 78 3.56 -3.01 -9.02
C ASP A 78 4.79 -2.12 -8.75
N LYS A 79 5.10 -1.80 -7.48
CA LYS A 79 6.30 -1.03 -7.12
C LYS A 79 7.59 -1.83 -7.34
N ASN A 80 7.62 -3.11 -6.94
CA ASN A 80 8.73 -4.01 -7.24
C ASN A 80 8.96 -4.12 -8.75
N PHE A 81 7.90 -4.17 -9.53
CA PHE A 81 7.99 -4.22 -10.99
C PHE A 81 8.51 -2.91 -11.60
N LYS A 82 8.12 -1.75 -11.05
CA LYS A 82 8.69 -0.44 -11.44
C LYS A 82 10.19 -0.37 -11.12
N GLN A 83 10.60 -0.84 -9.95
CA GLN A 83 12.00 -0.89 -9.54
C GLN A 83 12.81 -1.84 -10.43
N LEU A 84 12.32 -3.06 -10.66
CA LEU A 84 12.95 -4.03 -11.57
C LEU A 84 13.12 -3.46 -12.98
N ARG A 85 12.11 -2.76 -13.51
CA ARG A 85 12.21 -2.08 -14.81
C ARG A 85 13.29 -1.00 -14.82
N LYS A 86 13.50 -0.27 -13.72
CA LYS A 86 14.55 0.74 -13.60
C LYS A 86 15.94 0.09 -13.64
N GLU A 87 16.14 -0.96 -12.86
CA GLU A 87 17.39 -1.72 -12.81
C GLU A 87 17.74 -2.35 -14.16
N VAL A 88 16.76 -2.93 -14.87
CA VAL A 88 16.96 -3.47 -16.21
C VAL A 88 17.42 -2.39 -17.21
N ARG A 89 16.86 -1.18 -17.15
CA ARG A 89 17.31 -0.07 -18.02
C ARG A 89 18.74 0.36 -17.71
N GLU A 90 19.10 0.41 -16.43
CA GLU A 90 20.45 0.79 -16.00
C GLU A 90 21.50 -0.24 -16.43
N LEU A 91 21.18 -1.54 -16.32
CA LEU A 91 22.00 -2.61 -16.85
C LEU A 91 22.17 -2.53 -18.36
N GLN A 92 21.09 -2.24 -19.12
CA GLN A 92 21.17 -2.07 -20.58
C GLN A 92 22.14 -0.94 -20.97
N LEU A 93 22.07 0.21 -20.30
CA LEU A 93 22.98 1.33 -20.55
C LEU A 93 24.44 0.96 -20.23
N SER A 94 24.66 0.19 -19.15
CA SER A 94 25.98 -0.28 -18.77
C SER A 94 26.57 -1.25 -19.80
N VAL A 95 25.75 -2.16 -20.33
CA VAL A 95 26.14 -3.10 -21.39
C VAL A 95 26.53 -2.35 -22.67
N ASP A 96 25.75 -1.36 -23.09
CA ASP A 96 26.05 -0.53 -24.27
C ASP A 96 27.39 0.23 -24.10
N LYS A 97 27.65 0.73 -22.90
CA LYS A 97 28.90 1.42 -22.57
C LYS A 97 30.09 0.46 -22.67
N VAL A 98 30.00 -0.73 -22.08
CA VAL A 98 31.06 -1.76 -22.14
C VAL A 98 31.30 -2.20 -23.58
N ALA A 99 30.24 -2.45 -24.35
CA ALA A 99 30.36 -2.79 -25.78
C ALA A 99 31.11 -1.71 -26.56
N SER A 100 30.82 -0.42 -26.30
CA SER A 100 31.52 0.69 -26.97
C SER A 100 33.01 0.77 -26.60
N ILE A 101 33.38 0.43 -25.37
CA ILE A 101 34.79 0.39 -24.93
C ILE A 101 35.51 -0.79 -25.57
N ALA A 102 34.89 -1.97 -25.59
CA ALA A 102 35.45 -3.17 -26.21
C ALA A 102 35.74 -2.94 -27.70
N LEU A 103 34.80 -2.33 -28.44
CA LEU A 103 35.00 -1.98 -29.86
C LEU A 103 36.18 -1.01 -30.06
N LYS A 104 36.34 -0.01 -29.18
CA LYS A 104 37.47 0.94 -29.22
C LYS A 104 38.80 0.27 -28.88
N ALA A 105 38.80 -0.65 -27.92
CA ALA A 105 40.02 -1.37 -27.50
C ALA A 105 40.50 -2.37 -28.56
N SER A 106 39.60 -2.96 -29.35
CA SER A 106 39.96 -3.84 -30.48
C SER A 106 40.49 -3.10 -31.73
N GLY A 107 40.41 -1.77 -31.78
CA GLY A 107 40.58 -0.96 -32.99
C GLY A 107 41.96 -0.34 -33.25
N SER A 108 43.07 -0.90 -32.74
CA SER A 108 44.44 -0.47 -33.09
C SER A 108 45.26 -1.52 -33.86
N GLY A 109 44.60 -2.54 -34.42
CA GLY A 109 45.19 -3.42 -35.43
C GLY A 109 44.88 -2.89 -36.84
N THR A 110 45.83 -2.17 -37.42
CA THR A 110 45.86 -1.76 -38.83
C THR A 110 45.64 -2.96 -39.76
N GLY A 111 44.59 -2.94 -40.57
CA GLY A 111 44.34 -3.97 -41.58
C GLY A 111 43.11 -3.62 -42.42
N SER A 112 43.31 -2.77 -43.42
CA SER A 112 42.31 -2.40 -44.43
C SER A 112 41.64 -3.61 -45.06
N GLN A 113 40.36 -3.85 -44.76
CA GLN A 113 39.37 -4.29 -45.75
C GLN A 113 38.04 -3.61 -45.43
N GLN A 114 37.55 -2.84 -46.41
CA GLN A 114 36.20 -2.29 -46.44
C GLN A 114 35.20 -3.44 -46.24
N LEU A 115 34.52 -3.46 -45.10
CA LEU A 115 33.26 -4.14 -44.97
C LEU A 115 32.23 -3.10 -44.56
N SER A 116 31.21 -2.99 -45.41
CA SER A 116 30.12 -2.04 -45.34
C SER A 116 29.38 -2.13 -44.00
N PRO A 117 28.95 -0.99 -43.43
CA PRO A 117 28.23 -0.99 -42.17
C PRO A 117 26.85 -1.62 -42.38
N VAL A 118 26.63 -2.79 -41.78
CA VAL A 118 25.28 -3.33 -41.59
C VAL A 118 24.54 -2.36 -40.68
N ALA A 119 23.64 -1.60 -41.28
CA ALA A 119 22.76 -0.69 -40.61
C ALA A 119 21.90 -1.46 -39.60
N LEU A 120 22.31 -1.44 -38.32
CA LEU A 120 21.45 -1.79 -37.21
C LEU A 120 20.37 -0.70 -37.12
N THR A 121 19.30 -0.91 -37.88
CA THR A 121 18.11 -0.07 -37.83
C THR A 121 17.52 -0.20 -36.43
N LYS A 122 17.70 0.85 -35.62
CA LYS A 122 16.97 1.07 -34.38
C LYS A 122 15.49 1.15 -34.74
N LYS A 123 14.82 -0.01 -34.77
CA LYS A 123 13.37 -0.12 -34.89
C LYS A 123 12.80 0.37 -33.56
N LYS A 124 12.58 1.70 -33.46
CA LYS A 124 11.66 2.31 -32.49
C LYS A 124 10.37 1.50 -32.58
N ARG A 125 10.14 0.63 -31.60
CA ARG A 125 8.77 0.17 -31.32
C ARG A 125 8.12 1.31 -30.57
N ASP A 126 7.46 2.18 -31.30
CA ASP A 126 6.41 3.01 -30.75
C ASP A 126 5.30 2.06 -30.31
N VAL A 127 5.38 1.60 -29.05
CA VAL A 127 4.25 0.95 -28.39
C VAL A 127 3.26 2.07 -28.09
N LYS A 128 2.38 2.36 -29.04
CA LYS A 128 1.13 3.07 -28.77
C LYS A 128 0.38 2.21 -27.75
N PHE A 129 0.43 2.62 -26.50
CA PHE A 129 -0.47 2.11 -25.47
C PHE A 129 -1.85 2.64 -25.85
N ASN A 130 -2.71 1.75 -26.34
CA ASN A 130 -4.06 2.07 -26.74
C ASN A 130 -4.89 2.18 -25.46
N GLU A 131 -5.05 3.41 -24.98
CA GLU A 131 -5.92 3.77 -23.86
C GLU A 131 -7.35 3.95 -24.39
N GLU A 132 -7.91 2.84 -24.89
CA GLU A 132 -9.31 2.73 -25.29
C GLU A 132 -9.80 1.36 -24.82
N ASN A 133 -10.43 1.31 -23.65
CA ASN A 133 -11.81 0.84 -23.55
C ASN A 133 -12.31 1.13 -22.13
N ASP A 134 -12.66 2.40 -21.94
CA ASP A 134 -13.61 2.80 -20.92
C ASP A 134 -14.98 2.19 -21.28
N GLN A 135 -15.81 1.92 -20.26
CA GLN A 135 -17.21 1.49 -20.38
C GLN A 135 -17.46 -0.01 -20.68
N ASN A 136 -17.18 -0.88 -19.71
CA ASN A 136 -18.09 -2.01 -19.47
C ASN A 136 -19.02 -1.62 -18.32
N GLU A 137 -20.16 -1.05 -18.68
CA GLU A 137 -21.30 -0.81 -17.79
C GLU A 137 -21.70 -2.13 -17.13
N MET A 138 -21.48 -2.25 -15.82
CA MET A 138 -22.16 -3.28 -15.05
C MET A 138 -23.57 -2.77 -14.70
N PRO A 139 -24.64 -3.52 -14.99
CA PRO A 139 -25.98 -3.15 -14.57
C PRO A 139 -26.04 -3.17 -13.04
N ARG A 140 -26.30 -2.00 -12.46
CA ARG A 140 -26.67 -1.82 -11.06
C ARG A 140 -28.13 -2.22 -10.91
N ASP A 141 -28.39 -3.51 -10.79
CA ASP A 141 -29.64 -4.02 -10.21
C ASP A 141 -29.27 -5.06 -9.15
N SER A 142 -29.04 -4.58 -7.94
CA SER A 142 -29.12 -5.40 -6.74
C SER A 142 -29.89 -4.56 -5.75
N GLU A 143 -31.17 -4.89 -5.66
CA GLU A 143 -32.12 -4.33 -4.71
C GLU A 143 -31.53 -4.32 -3.29
N PRO A 144 -31.82 -3.30 -2.47
CA PRO A 144 -31.42 -3.33 -1.07
C PRO A 144 -32.11 -4.50 -0.40
N VAL A 145 -31.33 -5.53 -0.04
CA VAL A 145 -31.76 -6.56 0.89
C VAL A 145 -32.06 -5.85 2.21
N THR A 146 -33.34 -5.71 2.51
CA THR A 146 -33.83 -5.33 3.83
C THR A 146 -33.37 -6.39 4.82
N GLU A 147 -32.30 -6.06 5.53
CA GLU A 147 -31.85 -6.81 6.70
C GLU A 147 -32.99 -6.80 7.73
N PRO A 148 -33.45 -7.97 8.22
CA PRO A 148 -34.50 -8.03 9.22
C PRO A 148 -34.00 -7.35 10.50
N GLU A 149 -34.74 -6.32 10.91
CA GLU A 149 -34.54 -5.55 12.12
C GLU A 149 -34.37 -6.50 13.33
N PRO A 150 -33.29 -6.38 14.12
CA PRO A 150 -33.11 -7.20 15.31
C PRO A 150 -34.23 -6.91 16.32
N PRO A 151 -34.74 -7.93 17.03
CA PRO A 151 -35.80 -7.74 17.99
C PRO A 151 -35.38 -6.73 19.06
N GLU A 152 -36.20 -5.68 19.16
CA GLU A 152 -36.07 -4.61 20.14
C GLU A 152 -35.95 -5.20 21.56
N PRO A 153 -34.95 -4.80 22.37
CA PRO A 153 -34.83 -5.28 23.74
C PRO A 153 -36.07 -4.82 24.52
N GLN A 154 -36.91 -5.79 24.90
CA GLN A 154 -38.07 -5.59 25.75
C GLN A 154 -37.63 -4.85 27.02
N GLN A 155 -37.98 -3.57 27.09
CA GLN A 155 -37.77 -2.78 28.30
C GLN A 155 -38.58 -3.42 29.43
N PRO A 156 -38.00 -3.57 30.64
CA PRO A 156 -38.75 -4.04 31.79
C PRO A 156 -39.89 -3.05 32.05
N THR A 157 -41.12 -3.54 31.98
CA THR A 157 -42.31 -2.81 32.38
C THR A 157 -42.16 -2.39 33.83
N ALA A 158 -41.86 -1.11 34.05
CA ALA A 158 -41.86 -0.51 35.37
C ALA A 158 -43.28 -0.62 35.94
N GLU A 159 -43.39 -1.36 37.05
CA GLU A 159 -44.59 -1.40 37.86
C GLU A 159 -44.98 0.02 38.30
N PRO A 160 -46.26 0.42 38.21
CA PRO A 160 -46.70 1.65 38.83
C PRO A 160 -46.63 1.49 40.35
N ALA A 161 -45.82 2.34 40.98
CA ALA A 161 -45.79 2.51 42.42
C ALA A 161 -47.21 2.75 42.93
N SER A 162 -47.74 1.76 43.66
CA SER A 162 -48.97 1.89 44.42
C SER A 162 -48.75 2.93 45.51
N GLU A 163 -49.38 4.08 45.33
CA GLU A 163 -49.69 5.00 46.41
C GLU A 163 -50.40 4.22 47.52
N SER A 164 -49.90 4.34 48.75
CA SER A 164 -50.62 3.92 49.94
C SER A 164 -50.59 5.05 50.99
N PRO A 165 -51.69 5.21 51.74
CA PRO A 165 -52.18 6.53 52.11
C PRO A 165 -51.78 6.98 53.51
N LEU A 166 -51.75 8.32 53.66
CA LEU A 166 -51.78 9.06 54.92
C LEU A 166 -52.90 8.57 55.85
N TRP A 167 -52.54 7.84 56.91
CA TRP A 167 -53.23 7.89 58.21
C TRP A 167 -52.32 7.26 59.28
N ALA A 168 -51.45 8.06 59.88
CA ALA A 168 -50.88 7.73 61.18
C ALA A 168 -51.17 8.91 62.09
N THR A 169 -52.38 8.86 62.67
CA THR A 169 -52.76 9.63 63.85
C THR A 169 -52.94 8.66 65.01
N GLU A 170 -52.55 9.14 66.20
CA GLU A 170 -52.67 8.53 67.54
C GLU A 170 -51.50 7.60 67.92
N THR A 171 -50.87 7.72 69.09
CA THR A 171 -51.27 8.35 70.37
C THR A 171 -50.05 8.88 71.12
#